data_AF-A0A6C0HX04-F1
#
_entry.id   AF-A0A6C0HX04-F1
#
_cell.length_a   1.000
_cell.length_b   1.000
_cell.length_c   1.000
_cell.angle_alpha   90.00
_cell.angle_beta   90.00
_cell.angle_gamma   90.00
#
_symmetry.space_group_name_H-M   'P 1'
#
loop_
_entity.id
_entity.type
_entity.pdbx_description
1 polymer ?
#
loop_
_entity_poly.entity_id
_entity_poly.type
_entity_poly.pdbx_seq_one_letter_code
_entity_poly.pdbx_strand_id
1 'polypeptide(L)'
;MEALQHNIKCIYYKNLETYAKKHKIDINLPEYKKKYSPDTTITESHNATETNDNDIHTIQDADITYSEDFVYKKSWNKLNIIHKKIKMEEFVNNLIIDDSEIKKLLKNQLVLMIKNKQLTKKNEVEYDAVNGKIISIPSLKYKNNNYNINS
;
A
#
# COMPACT_ATOMS: atom_id res chain seq x y z
N MET A 1 25.37 0.29 -2.76
CA MET A 1 24.16 -0.57 -2.79
C MET A 1 23.00 -0.01 -1.97
N GLU A 2 23.22 0.56 -0.78
CA GLU A 2 22.14 1.06 0.09
C GLU A 2 21.35 2.25 -0.49
N ALA A 3 22.03 3.20 -1.15
CA ALA A 3 21.38 4.36 -1.76
C ALA A 3 20.40 3.99 -2.90
N LEU A 4 20.77 3.01 -3.73
CA LEU A 4 19.89 2.50 -4.80
C LEU A 4 18.64 1.84 -4.20
N GLN A 5 18.81 1.01 -3.17
CA GLN A 5 17.69 0.36 -2.49
C GLN A 5 16.78 1.38 -1.77
N HIS A 6 17.35 2.47 -1.25
CA HIS A 6 16.59 3.59 -0.68
C HIS A 6 15.76 4.29 -1.76
N ASN A 7 16.37 4.65 -2.90
CA ASN A 7 15.69 5.34 -3.99
C ASN A 7 14.52 4.50 -4.56
N ILE A 8 14.73 3.21 -4.80
CA ILE A 8 13.67 2.29 -5.25
C ILE A 8 12.49 2.26 -4.26
N LYS A 9 12.76 2.26 -2.95
CA LYS A 9 11.72 2.32 -1.92
C LYS A 9 10.94 3.64 -1.97
N CYS A 10 11.62 4.77 -2.15
CA CYS A 10 10.98 6.08 -2.29
C CYS A 10 10.02 6.12 -3.48
N ILE A 11 10.48 5.67 -4.66
CA ILE A 11 9.66 5.59 -5.88
C ILE A 11 8.43 4.69 -5.64
N TYR A 12 8.63 3.53 -5.04
CA TYR A 12 7.54 2.61 -4.70
C TYR A 12 6.48 3.25 -3.79
N TYR A 13 6.87 3.95 -2.72
CA TYR A 13 5.91 4.60 -1.82
C TYR A 13 5.18 5.76 -2.49
N LYS A 14 5.88 6.54 -3.33
CA LYS A 14 5.26 7.61 -4.12
C LYS A 14 4.18 7.05 -5.04
N ASN A 15 4.43 5.91 -5.69
CA ASN A 15 3.45 5.23 -6.54
C ASN A 15 2.23 4.75 -5.73
N LEU A 16 2.43 4.23 -4.52
CA LEU A 16 1.33 3.86 -3.63
C LEU A 16 0.49 5.07 -3.19
N GLU A 17 1.12 6.21 -2.88
CA GLU A 17 0.39 7.44 -2.55
C GLU A 17 -0.41 7.96 -3.73
N THR A 18 0.16 7.95 -4.93
CA THR A 18 -0.53 8.35 -6.16
C THR A 18 -1.74 7.46 -6.41
N TYR A 19 -1.59 6.14 -6.28
CA TYR A 19 -2.69 5.19 -6.39
C TYR A 19 -3.77 5.46 -5.32
N ALA A 20 -3.38 5.63 -4.06
CA ALA A 20 -4.31 5.91 -2.97
C ALA A 20 -5.16 7.16 -3.23
N LYS A 21 -4.52 8.25 -3.66
CA LYS A 21 -5.17 9.51 -4.01
C LYS A 21 -6.17 9.32 -5.14
N LYS A 22 -5.78 8.62 -6.22
CA LYS A 22 -6.65 8.31 -7.36
C LYS A 22 -7.91 7.54 -6.92
N HIS A 23 -7.77 6.63 -5.97
CA HIS A 23 -8.87 5.78 -5.48
C HIS A 23 -9.57 6.31 -4.22
N LYS A 24 -9.24 7.52 -3.74
CA LYS A 24 -9.79 8.13 -2.51
C LYS A 24 -9.66 7.22 -1.27
N ILE A 25 -8.49 6.60 -1.14
CA ILE A 25 -8.09 5.69 -0.06
C ILE A 25 -7.26 6.51 0.95
N ASP A 26 -7.62 6.44 2.24
CA ASP A 26 -6.90 7.14 3.30
C ASP A 26 -5.82 6.24 3.89
N ILE A 27 -4.70 6.13 3.15
CA ILE A 27 -3.55 5.39 3.66
C ILE A 27 -2.78 6.29 4.61
N ASN A 28 -2.99 6.10 5.91
CA ASN A 28 -2.06 6.61 6.91
C ASN A 28 -0.72 5.86 6.76
N LEU A 29 0.26 6.48 6.09
CA LEU A 29 1.66 6.04 5.86
C LEU A 29 2.70 6.67 6.83
N PRO A 30 2.39 6.98 8.11
CA PRO A 30 3.21 7.88 8.91
C PRO A 30 4.57 7.24 9.26
N GLU A 31 4.63 5.91 9.38
CA GLU A 31 5.87 5.16 9.61
C GLU A 31 6.88 5.28 8.45
N TYR A 32 6.41 5.56 7.22
CA TYR A 32 7.25 5.58 6.02
C TYR A 32 7.58 6.99 5.55
N LYS A 33 6.65 7.95 5.69
CA LYS A 33 6.92 9.38 5.43
C LYS A 33 8.12 9.88 6.25
N LYS A 34 8.24 9.47 7.51
CA LYS A 34 9.39 9.83 8.36
C LYS A 34 10.73 9.21 7.92
N LYS A 35 10.70 8.05 7.25
CA LYS A 35 11.92 7.27 6.94
C LYS A 35 12.44 7.49 5.50
N TYR A 36 11.57 7.98 4.62
CA TYR A 36 11.82 8.10 3.19
C TYR A 36 11.36 9.46 2.62
N SER A 37 11.16 10.47 3.49
CA SER A 37 10.92 11.85 3.05
C SER A 37 12.13 12.34 2.25
N PRO A 38 11.94 13.07 1.14
CA PRO A 38 13.03 13.60 0.32
C PRO A 38 13.89 14.68 1.02
N ASP A 39 13.62 15.04 2.28
CA ASP A 39 14.45 15.96 3.07
C ASP A 39 15.70 15.27 3.64
N THR A 40 16.45 14.56 2.80
CA THR A 40 17.89 14.44 3.02
C THR A 40 18.52 15.37 2.01
N THR A 41 18.82 16.59 2.47
CA THR A 41 19.84 17.46 1.89
C THR A 41 21.02 16.58 1.50
N ILE A 42 21.15 16.28 0.21
CA ILE A 42 22.44 15.94 -0.37
C ILE A 42 23.17 17.27 -0.30
N THR A 43 23.85 17.51 0.82
CA THR A 43 24.81 18.59 0.92
C THR A 43 25.88 18.25 -0.11
N GLU A 44 25.84 18.92 -1.25
CA GLU A 44 26.93 18.99 -2.21
C GLU A 44 28.16 19.52 -1.46
N SER A 45 28.97 18.63 -0.90
CA SER A 45 30.32 18.98 -0.50
C SER A 45 31.13 19.03 -1.80
N HIS A 46 31.26 20.24 -2.34
CA HIS A 46 32.29 20.54 -3.31
C HIS A 46 33.64 20.05 -2.78
N ASN A 47 34.22 19.06 -3.47
CA ASN A 47 35.65 18.96 -3.62
C ASN A 47 35.91 18.50 -5.04
N ALA A 48 36.37 19.46 -5.85
CA ALA A 48 36.90 19.23 -7.16
C ALA A 48 38.10 18.26 -7.06
N THR A 49 38.03 17.14 -7.76
CA THR A 49 39.21 16.51 -8.31
C THR A 49 38.81 15.79 -9.59
N GLU A 50 39.41 16.23 -10.69
CA GLU A 50 39.27 15.67 -12.03
C GLU A 50 39.83 14.24 -12.05
N THR A 51 39.01 13.27 -12.44
CA THR A 51 39.48 11.99 -13.00
C THR A 51 38.41 11.29 -13.84
N ASN A 52 38.74 11.21 -15.14
CA ASN A 52 38.33 10.30 -16.23
C ASN A 52 37.26 9.21 -16.01
N ASP A 53 36.32 9.19 -16.97
CA ASP A 53 35.71 8.04 -17.66
C ASP A 53 35.57 6.70 -16.90
N ASN A 54 34.34 6.40 -16.46
CA ASN A 54 33.46 5.37 -17.03
C ASN A 54 32.36 4.96 -16.03
N ASP A 55 31.12 4.90 -16.52
CA ASP A 55 29.94 4.30 -15.88
C ASP A 55 29.42 4.90 -14.57
N ILE A 56 29.00 6.17 -14.64
CA ILE A 56 27.84 6.59 -13.84
C ILE A 56 26.61 6.29 -14.70
N HIS A 57 26.04 5.09 -14.53
CA HIS A 57 24.65 4.85 -14.91
C HIS A 57 23.77 5.69 -13.99
N THR A 58 23.63 6.98 -14.33
CA THR A 58 22.58 7.84 -13.82
C THR A 58 21.29 7.14 -14.20
N ILE A 59 20.58 6.58 -13.23
CA ILE A 59 19.20 6.17 -13.41
C ILE A 59 18.42 7.50 -13.54
N GLN A 60 18.58 8.16 -14.68
CA GLN A 60 17.66 9.13 -15.22
C GLN A 60 16.34 8.40 -15.32
N ASP A 61 15.40 8.77 -14.45
CA ASP A 61 13.96 8.64 -14.66
C ASP A 61 13.55 7.34 -15.37
N ALA A 62 14.10 6.21 -14.94
CA ALA A 62 13.47 4.94 -15.21
C ALA A 62 12.15 5.03 -14.48
N ASP A 63 11.10 5.29 -15.25
CA ASP A 63 9.72 5.37 -14.83
C ASP A 63 9.33 3.96 -14.36
N ILE A 64 9.80 3.56 -13.17
CA ILE A 64 9.47 2.31 -12.52
C ILE A 64 8.02 2.47 -12.06
N THR A 65 7.11 2.45 -13.02
CA THR A 65 5.70 2.29 -12.80
C THR A 65 5.50 0.83 -12.42
N TYR A 66 5.34 0.57 -11.12
CA TYR A 66 4.88 -0.74 -10.67
C TYR A 66 3.49 -0.95 -11.25
N SER A 67 3.36 -1.80 -12.26
CA SER A 67 2.06 -2.15 -12.80
C SER A 67 1.21 -2.74 -11.67
N GLU A 68 -0.05 -2.30 -11.58
CA GLU A 68 -1.00 -2.78 -10.58
C GLU A 68 -1.07 -4.32 -10.58
N ASP A 69 -0.91 -4.91 -11.76
CA ASP A 69 -0.78 -6.34 -12.01
C ASP A 69 0.35 -6.99 -11.22
N PHE A 70 1.56 -6.43 -11.26
CA PHE A 70 2.70 -7.01 -10.54
C PHE A 70 2.53 -6.94 -9.01
N VAL A 71 1.81 -5.93 -8.53
CA VAL A 71 1.63 -5.69 -7.09
C VAL A 71 0.51 -6.55 -6.52
N TYR A 72 -0.65 -6.56 -7.19
CA TYR A 72 -1.89 -7.11 -6.65
C TYR A 72 -2.27 -8.48 -7.24
N LYS A 73 -1.69 -8.93 -8.37
CA LYS A 73 -1.90 -10.31 -8.86
C LYS A 73 -1.06 -11.35 -8.12
N LYS A 74 -1.08 -11.29 -6.78
CA LYS A 74 -0.38 -12.18 -5.84
C LYS A 74 -1.39 -12.72 -4.85
N SER A 75 -1.17 -13.93 -4.32
CA SER A 75 -2.07 -14.47 -3.29
C SER A 75 -2.11 -13.56 -2.05
N TRP A 76 -3.26 -13.52 -1.36
CA TRP A 76 -3.45 -12.67 -0.17
C TRP A 76 -2.29 -12.80 0.83
N ASN A 77 -1.85 -14.02 1.13
CA ASN A 77 -0.74 -14.27 2.07
C ASN A 77 0.58 -13.61 1.63
N LYS A 78 0.81 -13.45 0.33
CA LYS A 78 2.03 -12.84 -0.25
C LYS A 78 1.95 -11.31 -0.35
N LEU A 79 0.78 -10.71 -0.15
CA LEU A 79 0.65 -9.26 -0.11
C LEU A 79 1.27 -8.70 1.17
N ASN A 80 2.05 -7.64 1.02
CA ASN A 80 2.53 -6.85 2.15
C ASN A 80 1.34 -6.18 2.86
N ILE A 81 1.50 -5.87 4.13
CA ILE A 81 0.50 -5.24 4.99
C ILE A 81 -0.08 -3.96 4.40
N ILE A 82 0.74 -3.16 3.69
CA ILE A 82 0.28 -1.93 3.04
C ILE A 82 -0.70 -2.26 1.91
N HIS A 83 -0.37 -3.20 1.03
CA HIS A 83 -1.26 -3.64 -0.04
C HIS A 83 -2.55 -4.26 0.50
N LYS A 84 -2.47 -5.03 1.60
CA LYS A 84 -3.65 -5.56 2.29
C LYS A 84 -4.57 -4.44 2.78
N LYS A 85 -4.01 -3.38 3.39
CA LYS A 85 -4.79 -2.20 3.81
C LYS A 85 -5.49 -1.52 2.64
N ILE A 86 -4.75 -1.28 1.55
CA ILE A 86 -5.30 -0.66 0.33
C ILE A 86 -6.49 -1.47 -0.19
N LYS A 87 -6.32 -2.78 -0.36
CA LYS A 87 -7.39 -3.66 -0.86
C LYS A 87 -8.56 -3.78 0.11
N MET A 88 -8.31 -3.66 1.41
CA MET A 88 -9.37 -3.63 2.42
C MET A 88 -10.19 -2.34 2.33
N GLU A 89 -9.55 -1.20 2.14
CA GLU A 89 -10.25 0.08 1.95
C GLU A 89 -11.05 0.11 0.66
N GLU A 90 -10.51 -0.42 -0.45
CA GLU A 90 -11.26 -0.61 -1.69
C GLU A 90 -12.50 -1.48 -1.49
N PHE A 91 -12.34 -2.60 -0.79
CA PHE A 91 -13.44 -3.50 -0.49
C PHE A 91 -14.55 -2.78 0.27
N VAL A 92 -14.24 -2.08 1.37
CA VAL A 92 -15.25 -1.32 2.14
C VAL A 92 -15.84 -0.19 1.31
N ASN A 93 -15.05 0.46 0.45
CA ASN A 93 -15.55 1.50 -0.45
C ASN A 93 -16.65 0.99 -1.40
N ASN A 94 -16.56 -0.26 -1.83
CA ASN A 94 -17.54 -0.90 -2.70
C ASN A 94 -18.75 -1.50 -1.96
N LEU A 95 -18.75 -1.55 -0.62
CA LEU A 95 -19.91 -1.96 0.15
C LEU A 95 -20.99 -0.88 0.10
N ILE A 96 -22.25 -1.33 0.03
CA ILE A 96 -23.44 -0.48 0.11
C ILE A 96 -23.64 -0.09 1.58
N ILE A 97 -23.03 1.03 1.97
CA ILE A 97 -23.11 1.65 3.29
C ILE A 97 -23.28 3.15 3.07
N ASP A 98 -24.46 3.69 3.39
CA ASP A 98 -24.79 5.10 3.16
C ASP A 98 -24.18 6.01 4.24
N ASP A 99 -24.10 5.52 5.47
CA ASP A 99 -23.53 6.27 6.59
C ASP A 99 -22.00 6.30 6.53
N SER A 100 -21.44 7.50 6.35
CA SER A 100 -20.00 7.71 6.23
C SER A 100 -19.22 7.38 7.50
N GLU A 101 -19.80 7.60 8.68
CA GLU A 101 -19.15 7.31 9.96
C GLU A 101 -19.13 5.81 10.21
N ILE A 102 -20.23 5.10 9.95
CA ILE A 102 -20.28 3.63 10.01
C ILE A 102 -19.25 3.03 9.03
N LYS A 103 -19.20 3.54 7.80
CA LYS A 103 -18.24 3.11 6.79
C LYS A 103 -16.79 3.32 7.26
N LYS A 104 -16.51 4.45 7.88
CA LYS A 104 -15.19 4.77 8.45
C LYS A 104 -14.83 3.88 9.64
N LEU A 105 -15.77 3.60 10.54
CA LEU A 105 -15.57 2.68 11.66
C LEU A 105 -15.24 1.27 11.15
N LEU A 106 -15.97 0.78 10.16
CA LEU A 106 -15.71 -0.54 9.56
C LEU A 106 -14.32 -0.61 8.92
N LYS A 107 -13.92 0.42 8.17
CA LYS A 107 -12.56 0.53 7.61
C LYS A 107 -11.51 0.40 8.71
N ASN A 108 -11.63 1.21 9.76
CA ASN A 108 -10.67 1.24 10.86
C ASN A 108 -10.58 -0.12 11.56
N GLN A 109 -11.72 -0.79 11.77
CA GLN A 109 -11.77 -2.11 12.41
C GLN A 109 -11.08 -3.17 11.55
N LEU A 110 -11.37 -3.23 10.25
CA LEU A 110 -10.75 -4.22 9.36
C LEU A 110 -9.24 -3.97 9.17
N VAL A 111 -8.82 -2.71 9.08
CA VAL A 111 -7.40 -2.34 9.05
C VAL A 111 -6.69 -2.73 10.36
N LEU A 112 -7.36 -2.59 11.51
CA LEU A 112 -6.83 -3.03 12.80
C LEU A 112 -6.67 -4.55 12.85
N MET A 113 -7.64 -5.32 12.33
CA MET A 113 -7.53 -6.78 12.25
C MET A 113 -6.37 -7.23 11.36
N ILE A 114 -6.07 -6.52 10.27
CA ILE A 114 -4.86 -6.76 9.45
C ILE A 114 -3.59 -6.55 10.28
N LYS A 115 -3.51 -5.45 11.06
CA LYS A 115 -2.37 -5.16 11.94
C LYS A 115 -2.19 -6.23 13.01
N ASN A 116 -3.29 -6.71 13.58
CA ASN A 116 -3.33 -7.78 14.59
C ASN A 116 -3.15 -9.19 14.00
N LYS A 117 -2.85 -9.29 12.70
CA LYS A 117 -2.64 -10.54 11.97
C LYS A 117 -3.86 -11.47 11.89
N GLN A 118 -5.07 -10.96 12.16
CA GLN A 118 -6.34 -11.72 12.15
C GLN A 118 -6.98 -11.85 10.75
N LEU A 119 -6.56 -11.02 9.79
CA LEU A 119 -6.98 -11.07 8.38
C LEU A 119 -5.77 -11.25 7.47
N THR A 120 -4.90 -12.19 7.81
CA THR A 120 -3.63 -12.42 7.08
C THR A 120 -3.57 -13.72 6.32
N LYS A 121 -4.45 -14.68 6.61
CA LYS A 121 -4.50 -16.01 6.01
C LYS A 121 -5.57 -16.12 4.92
N LYS A 122 -5.41 -17.12 4.05
CA LYS A 122 -6.30 -17.40 2.90
C LYS A 122 -7.76 -17.65 3.32
N ASN A 123 -8.00 -18.26 4.48
CA ASN A 123 -9.35 -18.61 4.93
C ASN A 123 -10.06 -17.44 5.62
N GLU A 124 -9.35 -16.35 5.90
CA GLU A 124 -9.89 -15.16 6.58
C GLU A 124 -10.36 -14.10 5.58
N VAL A 125 -9.88 -14.15 4.34
CA VAL A 125 -10.21 -13.21 3.26
C VAL A 125 -10.27 -13.98 1.95
N GLU A 126 -11.44 -13.99 1.30
CA GLU A 126 -11.59 -14.51 -0.05
C GLU A 126 -11.06 -13.48 -1.04
N TYR A 127 -9.84 -13.72 -1.53
CA TYR A 127 -9.13 -12.81 -2.43
C TYR A 127 -8.98 -13.41 -3.83
N ASP A 128 -9.47 -12.68 -4.82
CA ASP A 128 -9.25 -12.96 -6.23
C ASP A 128 -7.90 -12.39 -6.66
N ALA A 129 -6.89 -13.26 -6.76
CA ALA A 129 -5.56 -12.88 -7.22
C ALA A 129 -5.48 -12.62 -8.73
N VAL A 130 -6.46 -13.04 -9.53
CA VAL A 130 -6.48 -12.74 -10.97
C VAL A 130 -6.92 -11.30 -11.19
N ASN A 131 -7.94 -10.86 -10.46
CA ASN A 131 -8.49 -9.51 -10.56
C ASN A 131 -7.94 -8.53 -9.51
N GLY A 132 -7.15 -9.01 -8.56
CA GLY A 132 -6.55 -8.20 -7.50
C GLY A 132 -7.56 -7.65 -6.49
N LYS A 133 -8.70 -8.34 -6.27
CA LYS A 133 -9.85 -7.85 -5.50
C LYS A 133 -10.22 -8.78 -4.35
N ILE A 134 -10.70 -8.21 -3.24
CA ILE A 134 -11.37 -8.98 -2.19
C ILE A 134 -12.81 -9.24 -2.65
N ILE A 135 -13.20 -10.51 -2.67
CA ILE A 135 -14.57 -10.95 -2.97
C ILE A 135 -15.40 -10.89 -1.70
N SER A 136 -14.89 -11.46 -0.61
CA SER A 136 -15.60 -11.53 0.67
C SER A 136 -14.64 -11.66 1.86
N ILE A 137 -15.18 -11.42 3.05
CA ILE A 137 -14.51 -11.66 4.32
C ILE A 137 -15.48 -12.54 5.12
N PRO A 138 -15.20 -13.84 5.33
CA PRO A 138 -16.16 -14.76 5.96
C PRO A 138 -16.64 -14.34 7.36
N SER A 139 -15.80 -13.63 8.11
CA SER A 139 -16.18 -13.09 9.43
C SER A 139 -17.06 -11.83 9.33
N LEU A 140 -17.20 -11.21 8.16
CA LEU A 140 -18.02 -10.01 7.97
C LEU A 140 -19.43 -10.38 7.49
N LYS A 141 -20.44 -10.07 8.30
CA LYS A 141 -21.85 -10.36 7.99
C LYS A 141 -22.69 -9.09 7.97
N TYR A 142 -23.59 -8.99 7.00
CA TYR A 142 -24.58 -7.93 6.96
C TYR A 142 -25.80 -8.33 7.79
N LYS A 143 -26.12 -7.55 8.84
CA LYS A 143 -27.26 -7.74 9.74
C LYS A 143 -27.75 -6.40 10.29
N ASN A 144 -29.07 -6.23 10.42
CA ASN A 144 -29.68 -5.01 10.94
C ASN A 144 -29.24 -3.74 10.18
N ASN A 145 -29.23 -3.82 8.85
CA ASN A 145 -28.79 -2.72 7.97
C ASN A 145 -27.31 -2.29 8.16
N ASN A 146 -26.48 -3.13 8.80
CA ASN A 146 -25.08 -2.84 9.08
C ASN A 146 -24.18 -4.07 8.91
N TYR A 147 -22.90 -3.85 8.61
CA TYR A 147 -21.89 -4.90 8.58
C TYR A 147 -21.29 -5.11 9.96
N ASN A 148 -21.27 -6.35 10.42
CA ASN A 148 -20.76 -6.77 11.72
C ASN A 148 -19.70 -7.84 11.56
N ILE A 149 -18.68 -7.81 12.42
CA ILE A 149 -17.64 -8.84 12.46
C ILE A 149 -18.04 -9.88 13.49
N ASN A 150 -18.27 -11.10 13.02
CA ASN A 150 -18.46 -12.26 13.87
C ASN A 150 -17.09 -12.73 14.37
N SER A 151 -16.90 -12.62 15.69
CA SER A 151 -15.82 -13.29 16.43
C SER A 151 -16.14 -14.76 16.68
#